data_AF-A0A418ZUM2-F1
#
_entry.id   AF-A0A418ZUM2-F1
#
_cell.length_a   1.000
_cell.length_b   1.000
_cell.length_c   1.000
_cell.angle_alpha   90.00
_cell.angle_beta   90.00
_cell.angle_gamma   90.00
#
_symmetry.space_group_name_H-M   'P 1'
#
loop_
_entity.id
_entity.type
_entity.pdbx_description
1 polymer ?
#
loop_
_entity_poly.entity_id
_entity_poly.type
_entity_poly.pdbx_seq_one_letter_code
_entity_poly.pdbx_strand_id
1 'polypeptide(L)'
;MIIEIRSQGGFAGIGLPDLRRIDTDNQPPPRREALCRAFRPENLAHLARSPCPRGPDGMRYAITVTTAAAHSFTLSEAQIPPEMLDLIDAAE
;
A
#
# COMPACT_ATOMS: atom_id res chain seq x y z
N MET A 1 13.80 0.99 -4.22
CA MET A 1 12.41 1.14 -4.70
C MET A 1 11.70 2.10 -3.76
N ILE A 2 10.87 3.01 -4.27
CA ILE A 2 10.12 3.94 -3.43
C ILE A 2 8.64 3.56 -3.44
N ILE A 3 8.03 3.45 -2.27
CA ILE A 3 6.60 3.17 -2.09
C ILE A 3 5.96 4.42 -1.48
N GLU A 4 4.97 4.98 -2.15
CA GLU A 4 4.17 6.10 -1.67
C GLU A 4 2.74 5.62 -1.47
N ILE A 5 2.18 5.88 -0.30
CA ILE A 5 0.87 5.40 0.11
C ILE A 5 0.06 6.60 0.57
N ARG A 6 -1.11 6.75 -0.03
CA ARG A 6 -2.10 7.76 0.35
C ARG A 6 -3.37 7.06 0.76
N SER A 7 -3.78 7.24 2.01
CA SER A 7 -5.08 6.80 2.47
C SER A 7 -6.17 7.77 1.99
N GLN A 8 -7.28 7.21 1.53
CA GLN A 8 -8.48 7.92 1.08
C GLN A 8 -9.71 7.21 1.65
N GLY A 9 -10.43 7.90 2.53
CA GLY A 9 -11.62 7.35 3.20
C GLY A 9 -11.39 7.13 4.71
N GLY A 10 -12.49 7.01 5.43
CA GLY A 10 -12.56 6.89 6.88
C GLY A 10 -13.96 7.24 7.38
N PHE A 11 -14.40 6.62 8.47
CA PHE A 11 -15.71 6.89 9.07
C PHE A 11 -15.95 8.41 9.22
N ALA A 12 -17.11 8.86 8.70
CA ALA A 12 -17.57 10.26 8.76
C ALA A 12 -16.66 11.34 8.13
N GLY A 13 -15.75 10.98 7.21
CA GLY A 13 -14.99 11.97 6.43
C GLY A 13 -13.90 12.72 7.21
N ILE A 14 -13.47 12.16 8.35
CA ILE A 14 -12.47 12.76 9.27
C ILE A 14 -11.10 12.07 9.20
N GLY A 15 -10.82 11.36 8.10
CA GLY A 15 -9.47 10.85 7.83
C GLY A 15 -8.62 11.95 7.20
N LEU A 16 -7.59 12.43 7.90
CA LEU A 16 -6.57 13.24 7.26
C LEU A 16 -5.89 12.40 6.17
N PRO A 17 -5.66 12.94 4.95
CA PRO A 17 -4.88 12.24 3.95
C PRO A 17 -3.45 12.06 4.48
N ASP A 18 -3.13 10.86 4.96
CA ASP A 18 -1.79 10.52 5.38
C ASP A 18 -1.00 10.14 4.13
N LEU A 19 0.08 10.88 3.86
CA LEU A 19 1.04 10.55 2.82
C LEU A 19 2.23 9.87 3.48
N ARG A 20 2.32 8.55 3.32
CA ARG A 20 3.47 7.78 3.77
C ARG A 20 4.40 7.48 2.60
N ARG A 21 5.69 7.75 2.76
CA ARG A 21 6.72 7.46 1.76
C ARG A 21 7.79 6.57 2.38
N ILE A 22 7.97 5.38 1.81
CA ILE A 22 8.92 4.38 2.25
C ILE A 22 9.99 4.22 1.17
N ASP A 23 11.22 4.56 1.49
CA ASP A 23 12.38 4.21 0.67
C ASP A 23 12.88 2.83 1.11
N THR A 24 12.65 1.80 0.29
CA THR A 24 13.05 0.43 0.63
C THR A 24 14.55 0.26 0.71
N ASP A 25 15.33 1.09 0.03
CA ASP A 25 16.79 0.97 0.01
C ASP A 25 17.42 1.43 1.33
N ASN A 26 16.69 2.26 2.11
CA ASN A 26 17.07 2.68 3.46
C ASN A 26 16.57 1.73 4.57
N GLN A 27 15.95 0.60 4.22
CA GLN A 27 15.41 -0.36 5.20
C GLN A 27 16.41 -1.51 5.46
N PRO A 28 16.40 -2.11 6.66
CA PRO A 28 17.26 -3.25 6.97
C PRO A 28 16.95 -4.44 6.02
N PRO A 29 17.95 -5.29 5.69
CA PRO A 29 17.82 -6.32 4.66
C PRO A 29 16.56 -7.21 4.73
N PRO A 30 16.19 -7.80 5.88
CA PRO A 30 15.00 -8.67 5.94
C PRO A 30 13.70 -7.90 5.63
N ARG A 31 13.66 -6.62 6.01
CA ARG A 31 12.50 -5.77 5.79
C ARG A 31 12.42 -5.25 4.36
N ARG A 32 13.57 -4.87 3.79
CA ARG A 32 13.67 -4.49 2.37
C ARG A 32 13.14 -5.62 1.49
N GLU A 33 13.51 -6.87 1.75
CA GLU A 33 13.00 -8.01 0.99
C GLU A 33 11.49 -8.19 1.13
N ALA A 34 10.94 -8.05 2.34
CA ALA A 34 9.50 -8.12 2.58
C ALA A 34 8.74 -7.02 1.83
N LEU A 35 9.18 -5.76 1.92
CA LEU A 35 8.61 -4.63 1.20
C LEU A 35 8.71 -4.81 -0.32
N CYS A 36 9.89 -5.22 -0.82
CA CYS A 36 10.12 -5.49 -2.22
C CYS A 36 9.29 -6.65 -2.76
N ARG A 37 8.94 -7.64 -1.94
CA ARG A 37 8.08 -8.76 -2.34
C ARG A 37 6.61 -8.37 -2.34
N ALA A 38 6.16 -7.71 -1.27
CA ALA A 38 4.77 -7.32 -1.09
C ALA A 38 4.32 -6.23 -2.09
N PHE A 39 5.16 -5.22 -2.32
CA PHE A 39 4.81 -4.06 -3.13
C PHE A 39 5.34 -4.14 -4.58
N ARG A 40 5.63 -5.35 -5.10
CA ARG A 40 5.93 -5.48 -6.53
C ARG A 40 4.73 -5.00 -7.35
N PRO A 41 4.94 -4.25 -8.44
CA PRO A 41 3.86 -3.79 -9.31
C PRO A 41 2.94 -4.92 -9.80
N GLU A 42 3.50 -6.10 -10.09
CA GLU A 42 2.75 -7.28 -10.49
C GLU A 42 1.78 -7.78 -9.40
N ASN A 43 2.22 -7.78 -8.15
CA ASN A 43 1.39 -8.19 -7.01
C ASN A 43 0.26 -7.17 -6.78
N LEU A 44 0.58 -5.87 -6.80
CA LEU A 44 -0.41 -4.81 -6.66
C LEU A 44 -1.43 -4.81 -7.80
N ALA A 45 -0.98 -5.08 -9.04
CA ALA A 45 -1.86 -5.23 -10.19
C ALA A 45 -2.81 -6.43 -10.05
N HIS A 46 -2.32 -7.53 -9.46
CA HIS A 46 -3.15 -8.69 -9.16
C HIS A 46 -4.22 -8.35 -8.11
N LEU A 47 -3.84 -7.72 -7.00
CA LEU A 47 -4.77 -7.27 -5.95
C LEU A 47 -5.83 -6.30 -6.49
N ALA A 48 -5.44 -5.36 -7.36
CA ALA A 48 -6.36 -4.40 -7.98
C ALA A 48 -7.40 -5.07 -8.88
N ARG A 49 -7.10 -6.24 -9.44
CA ARG A 49 -8.02 -7.05 -10.26
C ARG A 49 -8.88 -8.01 -9.43
N SER A 50 -8.44 -8.36 -8.22
CA SER A 50 -9.20 -9.23 -7.33
C SER A 50 -10.52 -8.57 -6.93
N PRO A 51 -11.64 -9.32 -6.91
CA PRO A 51 -12.92 -8.78 -6.49
C PRO A 51 -12.81 -8.21 -5.07
N CYS A 52 -13.20 -6.95 -4.91
CA CYS A 52 -13.20 -6.29 -3.61
C CYS A 52 -14.21 -6.99 -2.70
N PRO A 53 -13.79 -7.55 -1.56
CA PRO A 53 -14.74 -7.99 -0.54
C PRO A 53 -15.58 -6.77 -0.15
N ARG A 54 -16.90 -6.96 0.01
CA ARG A 54 -17.81 -5.87 0.38
C ARG A 54 -17.58 -5.53 1.85
N GLY A 55 -16.52 -4.78 2.12
CA GLY A 55 -16.17 -4.27 3.45
C GLY A 55 -16.99 -3.02 3.79
N PRO A 56 -17.38 -2.83 5.06
CA PRO A 56 -18.20 -1.69 5.49
C PRO A 56 -17.47 -0.34 5.41
N ASP A 57 -16.14 -0.33 5.45
CA ASP A 57 -15.35 0.87 5.74
C ASP A 57 -15.02 1.78 4.56
N GLY A 58 -15.23 1.33 3.31
CA GLY A 58 -15.01 2.16 2.12
C GLY A 58 -13.58 2.75 1.95
N MET A 59 -12.65 2.37 2.84
CA MET A 59 -11.28 2.87 2.88
C MET A 59 -10.50 2.37 1.68
N ARG A 60 -9.76 3.28 1.05
CA ARG A 60 -8.97 3.05 -0.15
C ARG A 60 -7.56 3.58 0.06
N TYR A 61 -6.60 2.89 -0.55
CA TYR A 61 -5.21 3.29 -0.59
C TYR A 61 -4.82 3.53 -2.03
N ALA A 62 -4.30 4.72 -2.33
CA ALA A 62 -3.56 4.97 -3.55
C ALA A 62 -2.08 4.68 -3.28
N ILE A 63 -1.58 3.61 -3.88
CA ILE A 63 -0.22 3.12 -3.71
C ILE A 63 0.54 3.38 -5.01
N THR A 64 1.56 4.23 -4.96
CA THR A 64 2.49 4.47 -6.06
C THR A 64 3.82 3.81 -5.76
N VAL A 65 4.28 2.94 -6.66
CA VAL A 65 5.58 2.29 -6.55
C VAL A 65 6.47 2.80 -7.66
N THR A 66 7.62 3.37 -7.29
CA THR A 66 8.64 3.86 -8.21
C THR A 66 9.82 2.88 -8.20
N THR A 67 10.02 2.23 -9.34
CA THR A 67 11.21 1.41 -9.63
C THR A 67 12.01 2.10 -10.74
N ALA A 68 11.98 1.59 -11.98
CA ALA A 68 12.43 2.29 -13.17
C ALA A 68 11.35 3.21 -13.75
N ALA A 69 10.07 2.90 -13.50
CA ALA A 69 8.91 3.72 -13.81
C ALA A 69 7.99 3.81 -12.58
N ALA A 70 7.15 4.84 -12.55
CA ALA A 70 6.11 5.00 -11.53
C ALA A 70 4.86 4.21 -11.92
N HIS A 71 4.37 3.38 -11.01
CA HIS A 71 3.14 2.60 -11.16
C HIS A 71 2.19 2.92 -10.02
N SER A 72 0.99 3.42 -10.34
CA SER A 72 -0.02 3.77 -9.34
C SER A 72 -1.19 2.80 -9.36
N PHE A 73 -1.61 2.37 -8.18
CA PHE A 73 -2.71 1.43 -7.97
C PHE A 73 -3.64 1.97 -6.89
N THR A 74 -4.95 1.76 -7.06
CA THR A 74 -5.94 2.06 -6.03
C THR A 74 -6.53 0.76 -5.54
N LEU A 75 -6.31 0.44 -4.26
CA LEU A 75 -6.80 -0.77 -3.60
C LEU A 75 -7.76 -0.37 -2.48
N SER A 76 -8.85 -1.12 -2.28
CA SER A 76 -9.57 -1.04 -1.02
C SER A 76 -8.74 -1.69 0.09
N GLU A 77 -8.87 -1.21 1.33
CA GLU A 77 -8.27 -1.86 2.50
C GLU A 77 -8.58 -3.36 2.55
N ALA A 78 -9.82 -3.75 2.23
CA ALA A 78 -10.25 -5.15 2.20
C ALA A 78 -9.54 -6.01 1.12
N GLN A 79 -8.88 -5.38 0.14
CA GLN A 79 -8.06 -6.07 -0.86
C GLN A 79 -6.59 -6.21 -0.43
N ILE A 80 -6.16 -5.49 0.61
CA ILE A 80 -4.78 -5.50 1.08
C ILE A 80 -4.64 -6.58 2.16
N PRO A 81 -3.73 -7.55 1.99
CA PRO A 81 -3.44 -8.53 3.04
C PRO A 81 -2.98 -7.85 4.34
N PRO A 82 -3.36 -8.35 5.53
CA PRO A 82 -3.02 -7.74 6.81
C PRO A 82 -1.49 -7.64 7.00
N GLU A 83 -0.72 -8.63 6.54
CA GLU A 83 0.73 -8.59 6.60
C GLU A 83 1.35 -7.45 5.78
N MET A 84 0.65 -6.95 4.75
CA MET A 84 1.08 -5.77 4.00
C MET A 84 0.78 -4.48 4.78
N LEU A 85 -0.34 -4.42 5.50
CA LEU A 85 -0.67 -3.28 6.37
C LEU A 85 0.37 -3.16 7.49
N ASP A 86 0.73 -4.28 8.13
CA ASP A 86 1.77 -4.31 9.16
C ASP A 86 3.13 -3.76 8.67
N LEU A 87 3.49 -4.07 7.41
CA LEU A 87 4.73 -3.57 6.80
C LEU A 87 4.73 -2.04 6.59
N ILE A 88 3.55 -1.47 6.35
CA ILE A 88 3.32 -0.03 6.19
C ILE A 88 3.44 0.65 7.55
N ASP A 89 2.84 0.08 8.59
CA ASP A 89 2.82 0.64 9.95
C ASP A 89 4.14 0.55 10.69
N ALA A 90 4.91 -0.52 10.48
CA ALA A 90 6.23 -0.63 11.09
C ALA A 90 7.25 0.40 10.54
N ALA A 91 6.90 1.23 9.54
CA ALA A 91 7.84 2.06 8.75
C ALA A 91 8.18 3.43 9.35
N GLU A 92 7.71 3.67 10.58
CA GLU A 92 8.10 4.80 11.42
C GLU A 92 9.60 4.81 11.79
#